data_AF-A0A1V3JCA5-F1
#
_entry.id   AF-A0A1V3JCA5-F1
#
_cell.length_a   1.000
_cell.length_b   1.000
_cell.length_c   1.000
_cell.angle_alpha   90.00
_cell.angle_beta   90.00
_cell.angle_gamma   90.00
#
_symmetry.space_group_name_H-M   'P 1'
#
loop_
_entity.id
_entity.type
_entity.pdbx_description
1 polymer ?
#
loop_
_entity_poly.entity_id
_entity_poly.type
_entity_poly.pdbx_seq_one_letter_code
_entity_poly.pdbx_strand_id
1 'polypeptide(L)'
;MFSYLPEKLAVHPFFVELTSAHNPKEGLYYPNPDFTENAQDWRYYAVIDGVKSFTIPQLSEHEGKTDSLYQGELKDKMDSNAPFLAQLTVTDREDSPFVELLFTQAEKPWMGAWDCNPTIIIRSRQTFDSLAYHLRKFIHLYRAETEKWYFFRFYDPIILVAYLRYIAHSPAKLASFFGVREGDAIIDSFGARIGNRFHLFSLKDLPPDTQPSAVGFDEEFQGFVEDYDKRQLLEKLQKDIILAEFAEQNITAPDIEKYFHNTLALGFKLEGSIINIVKVFCYLAGDMTRLKLYWQALEKEYGDDLSEAELGELLYEKIKTRTEA
;
A
#
# COMPACT_ATOMS: atom_id res chain seq x y z
N MET A 1 4.00 -17.39 15.83
CA MET A 1 4.29 -17.68 14.41
C MET A 1 5.52 -16.86 14.03
N PHE A 2 6.52 -17.45 13.39
CA PHE A 2 7.72 -16.71 12.99
C PHE A 2 7.41 -15.80 11.78
N SER A 3 8.06 -14.64 11.70
CA SER A 3 8.00 -13.79 10.50
C SER A 3 9.04 -14.25 9.48
N TYR A 4 8.59 -14.48 8.25
CA TYR A 4 9.44 -14.84 7.10
C TYR A 4 10.01 -13.63 6.38
N LEU A 5 9.61 -12.41 6.79
CA LEU A 5 10.28 -11.17 6.41
C LEU A 5 11.21 -10.72 7.56
N PRO A 6 12.38 -10.15 7.26
CA PRO A 6 13.27 -9.62 8.29
C PRO A 6 12.68 -8.38 8.98
N GLU A 7 12.88 -8.28 10.30
CA GLU A 7 12.36 -7.19 11.14
C GLU A 7 13.13 -5.87 10.91
N LYS A 8 14.42 -5.97 10.55
CA LYS A 8 15.24 -4.87 10.05
C LYS A 8 15.43 -5.03 8.54
N LEU A 9 14.88 -4.08 7.80
CA LEU A 9 15.04 -3.97 6.35
C LEU A 9 16.51 -3.66 6.08
N ALA A 10 17.20 -4.51 5.33
CA ALA A 10 18.57 -4.26 4.94
C ALA A 10 18.59 -3.10 3.92
N VAL A 11 19.43 -2.08 4.14
CA VAL A 11 19.68 -1.09 3.10
C VAL A 11 20.72 -1.72 2.17
N HIS A 12 20.37 -1.94 0.90
CA HIS A 12 21.36 -2.40 -0.08
C HIS A 12 22.35 -1.26 -0.34
N PRO A 13 23.67 -1.51 -0.46
CA PRO A 13 24.67 -0.47 -0.71
C PRO A 13 24.25 0.52 -1.82
N PHE A 14 23.67 0.00 -2.91
CA PHE A 14 23.08 0.80 -3.98
C PHE A 14 22.07 1.87 -3.50
N PHE A 15 21.13 1.51 -2.64
CA PHE A 15 20.12 2.45 -2.13
C PHE A 15 20.61 3.30 -0.94
N VAL A 16 21.77 2.98 -0.35
CA VAL A 16 22.35 3.79 0.76
C VAL A 16 22.80 5.16 0.25
N GLU A 17 23.29 5.23 -0.99
CA GLU A 17 23.92 6.43 -1.55
C GLU A 17 22.93 7.33 -2.33
N LEU A 18 21.79 6.78 -2.72
CA LEU A 18 20.72 7.50 -3.43
C LEU A 18 19.93 8.38 -2.45
N THR A 19 20.30 9.65 -2.41
CA THR A 19 19.59 10.70 -1.67
C THR A 19 19.32 11.87 -2.61
N SER A 20 18.43 12.79 -2.23
CA SER A 20 18.06 13.95 -3.06
C SER A 20 19.21 14.92 -3.39
N ALA A 21 20.41 14.66 -2.91
CA ALA A 21 21.59 15.50 -3.06
C ALA A 21 22.34 15.34 -4.40
N HIS A 22 22.08 14.28 -5.16
CA HIS A 22 22.79 14.00 -6.41
C HIS A 22 21.87 14.31 -7.61
N ASN A 23 22.31 15.22 -8.47
CA ASN A 23 21.60 15.61 -9.68
C ASN A 23 22.62 15.86 -10.81
N PRO A 24 22.50 15.20 -11.97
CA PRO A 24 23.20 15.63 -13.16
C PRO A 24 22.47 16.84 -13.76
N LYS A 25 23.05 18.02 -13.53
CA LYS A 25 22.75 19.21 -14.33
C LYS A 25 23.30 18.95 -15.74
N GLU A 26 22.39 18.75 -16.69
CA GLU A 26 22.59 18.73 -18.15
C GLU A 26 22.87 17.36 -18.78
N GLY A 27 22.04 17.02 -19.78
CA GLY A 27 22.21 15.88 -20.69
C GLY A 27 21.45 14.62 -20.27
N LEU A 28 20.16 14.52 -20.61
CA LEU A 28 19.38 13.29 -20.40
C LEU A 28 19.82 12.22 -21.42
N TYR A 29 20.88 11.51 -21.09
CA TYR A 29 21.21 10.21 -21.67
C TYR A 29 20.86 9.16 -20.61
N TYR A 30 19.79 8.41 -20.83
CA TYR A 30 19.31 7.42 -19.86
C TYR A 30 19.99 6.04 -19.93
N PRO A 31 20.49 5.54 -21.09
CA PRO A 31 21.22 4.29 -21.07
C PRO A 31 22.50 4.44 -20.24
N ASN A 32 22.80 3.49 -19.35
CA ASN A 32 24.18 3.29 -18.94
C ASN A 32 24.95 2.78 -20.17
N PRO A 33 25.86 3.58 -20.78
CA PRO A 33 26.53 3.20 -22.03
C PRO A 33 27.44 1.98 -21.86
N ASP A 34 27.83 1.67 -20.63
CA ASP A 34 28.68 0.54 -20.28
C ASP A 34 27.87 -0.70 -19.85
N PHE A 35 26.54 -0.62 -19.81
CA PHE A 35 25.69 -1.77 -19.46
C PHE A 35 25.74 -2.84 -20.53
N THR A 36 26.25 -4.02 -20.17
CA THR A 36 26.18 -5.23 -20.99
C THR A 36 25.22 -6.22 -20.36
N GLU A 37 24.15 -6.58 -21.07
CA GLU A 37 23.18 -7.56 -20.57
C GLU A 37 23.84 -8.94 -20.40
N ASN A 38 23.82 -9.46 -19.18
CA ASN A 38 24.19 -10.83 -18.86
C ASN A 38 22.97 -11.55 -18.28
N ALA A 39 22.70 -12.76 -18.76
CA ALA A 39 21.56 -13.57 -18.32
C ALA A 39 21.74 -14.13 -16.91
N GLN A 40 22.97 -14.18 -16.38
CA GLN A 40 23.25 -14.74 -15.05
C GLN A 40 23.31 -13.68 -13.93
N ASP A 41 23.36 -12.40 -14.29
CA ASP A 41 23.49 -11.32 -13.32
C ASP A 41 22.14 -10.96 -12.68
N TRP A 42 22.23 -10.39 -11.48
CA TRP A 42 21.07 -9.78 -10.83
C TRP A 42 20.63 -8.55 -11.60
N ARG A 43 19.34 -8.48 -11.87
CA ARG A 43 18.71 -7.37 -12.61
C ARG A 43 17.78 -6.61 -11.70
N TYR A 44 17.69 -5.32 -11.99
CA TYR A 44 16.76 -4.43 -11.33
C TYR A 44 15.66 -4.02 -12.29
N TYR A 45 14.45 -3.96 -11.74
CA TYR A 45 13.26 -3.54 -12.45
C TYR A 45 12.51 -2.50 -11.62
N ALA A 46 11.91 -1.51 -12.27
CA ALA A 46 10.95 -0.63 -11.65
C ALA A 46 9.53 -1.02 -12.10
N VAL A 47 8.60 -1.11 -11.16
CA VAL A 47 7.17 -1.08 -11.50
C VAL A 47 6.67 0.34 -11.25
N ILE A 48 6.28 1.02 -12.32
CA ILE A 48 5.93 2.44 -12.35
C ILE A 48 4.41 2.57 -12.40
N ASP A 49 3.85 3.31 -11.45
CA ASP A 49 2.44 3.66 -11.36
C ASP A 49 2.10 4.82 -12.30
N GLY A 50 1.53 4.50 -13.47
CA GLY A 50 1.10 5.50 -14.46
C GLY A 50 0.07 6.50 -13.94
N VAL A 51 -0.71 6.14 -12.90
CA VAL A 51 -1.67 7.06 -12.27
C VAL A 51 -0.94 8.16 -11.50
N LYS A 52 0.20 7.83 -10.87
CA LYS A 52 0.99 8.80 -10.09
C LYS A 52 1.91 9.65 -10.96
N SER A 53 2.34 9.12 -12.11
CA SER A 53 3.11 9.89 -13.07
C SER A 53 2.91 9.40 -14.49
N PHE A 54 2.47 10.31 -15.35
CA PHE A 54 2.42 10.11 -16.79
C PHE A 54 3.81 10.18 -17.45
N THR A 55 4.75 10.92 -16.86
CA THR A 55 6.06 11.20 -17.46
C THR A 55 7.05 10.05 -17.24
N ILE A 56 7.07 9.43 -16.06
CA ILE A 56 8.07 8.41 -15.72
C ILE A 56 8.03 7.18 -16.66
N PRO A 57 6.86 6.64 -17.05
CA PRO A 57 6.81 5.56 -18.03
C PRO A 57 7.45 5.91 -19.37
N GLN A 58 7.28 7.16 -19.85
CA GLN A 58 7.88 7.61 -21.11
C GLN A 58 9.40 7.73 -21.00
N LEU A 59 9.90 8.25 -19.87
CA LEU A 59 11.34 8.37 -19.65
C LEU A 59 12.00 6.99 -19.53
N SER A 60 11.32 6.00 -18.97
CA SER A 60 11.87 4.65 -18.79
C SER A 60 12.04 3.87 -20.08
N GLU A 61 11.37 4.27 -21.18
CA GLU A 61 11.60 3.68 -22.50
C GLU A 61 13.02 3.92 -23.03
N HIS A 62 13.70 4.96 -22.53
CA HIS A 62 15.10 5.25 -22.86
C HIS A 62 16.11 4.56 -21.93
N GLU A 63 15.67 4.04 -20.79
CA GLU A 63 16.50 3.26 -19.86
C GLU A 63 16.69 1.84 -20.39
N GLY A 64 15.59 1.17 -20.73
CA GLY A 64 15.61 -0.23 -21.15
C GLY A 64 14.25 -0.70 -21.63
N LYS A 65 14.01 -2.01 -21.62
CA LYS A 65 12.70 -2.56 -22.00
C LYS A 65 11.64 -2.07 -21.02
N THR A 66 10.63 -1.38 -21.52
CA THR A 66 9.46 -0.93 -20.77
C THR A 66 8.18 -1.46 -21.44
N ASP A 67 7.24 -2.01 -20.66
CA ASP A 67 5.93 -2.42 -21.16
C ASP A 67 4.86 -2.38 -20.06
N SER A 68 3.61 -2.18 -20.47
CA SER A 68 2.44 -2.17 -19.60
C SER A 68 2.20 -3.56 -19.00
N LEU A 69 1.86 -3.60 -17.71
CA LEU A 69 1.36 -4.81 -17.05
C LEU A 69 -0.12 -5.06 -17.35
N TYR A 70 -0.82 -4.16 -18.05
CA TYR A 70 -2.12 -4.48 -18.63
C TYR A 70 -1.96 -5.22 -19.97
N GLN A 71 -2.92 -6.08 -20.31
CA GLN A 71 -2.95 -6.83 -21.57
C GLN A 71 -4.35 -6.79 -22.20
N GLY A 72 -4.41 -7.01 -23.52
CA GLY A 72 -5.65 -7.07 -24.28
C GLY A 72 -6.46 -5.79 -24.17
N GLU A 73 -7.79 -5.91 -24.13
CA GLU A 73 -8.72 -4.77 -24.09
C GLU A 73 -8.47 -3.80 -22.93
N LEU A 74 -7.91 -4.28 -21.82
CA LEU A 74 -7.61 -3.41 -20.68
C LEU A 74 -6.45 -2.46 -20.99
N LYS A 75 -5.44 -2.93 -21.75
CA LYS A 75 -4.36 -2.07 -22.24
C LYS A 75 -4.96 -0.98 -23.12
N ASP A 76 -5.79 -1.36 -24.09
CA ASP A 76 -6.41 -0.41 -25.02
C ASP A 76 -7.28 0.66 -24.34
N LYS A 77 -7.96 0.30 -23.24
CA LYS A 77 -8.88 1.20 -22.51
C LYS A 77 -8.18 2.07 -21.45
N MET A 78 -7.05 1.63 -20.88
CA MET A 78 -6.45 2.24 -19.69
C MET A 78 -4.94 2.46 -19.78
N ASP A 79 -4.33 2.42 -20.97
CA ASP A 79 -2.87 2.48 -21.15
C ASP A 79 -2.21 3.67 -20.42
N SER A 80 -2.85 4.84 -20.46
CA SER A 80 -2.33 6.06 -19.81
C SER A 80 -2.23 5.97 -18.28
N ASN A 81 -2.96 5.03 -17.67
CA ASN A 81 -3.02 4.81 -16.22
C ASN A 81 -2.50 3.42 -15.81
N ALA A 82 -1.89 2.68 -16.74
CA ALA A 82 -1.42 1.35 -16.46
C ALA A 82 -0.17 1.37 -15.56
N PRO A 83 0.05 0.33 -14.76
CA PRO A 83 1.35 0.07 -14.17
C PRO A 83 2.30 -0.47 -15.25
N PHE A 84 3.49 0.11 -15.36
CA PHE A 84 4.52 -0.29 -16.33
C PHE A 84 5.66 -1.01 -15.63
N LEU A 85 6.18 -2.08 -16.24
CA LEU A 85 7.45 -2.67 -15.84
C LEU A 85 8.55 -2.08 -16.71
N ALA A 86 9.59 -1.54 -16.09
CA ALA A 86 10.80 -1.07 -16.76
C ALA A 86 12.00 -1.87 -16.27
N GLN A 87 12.81 -2.37 -17.21
CA GLN A 87 14.13 -2.94 -16.91
C GLN A 87 15.14 -1.80 -16.74
N LEU A 88 15.82 -1.79 -15.60
CA LEU A 88 16.84 -0.80 -15.29
C LEU A 88 18.20 -1.28 -15.81
N THR A 89 19.04 -0.36 -16.29
CA THR A 89 20.39 -0.60 -16.79
C THR A 89 21.45 -0.38 -15.71
N VAL A 90 21.12 -0.83 -14.50
CA VAL A 90 21.99 -0.76 -13.33
C VAL A 90 22.22 -2.15 -12.76
N THR A 91 23.39 -2.32 -12.15
CA THR A 91 23.76 -3.51 -11.38
C THR A 91 23.95 -3.16 -9.91
N ASP A 92 24.37 -4.12 -9.09
CA ASP A 92 24.66 -3.88 -7.66
C ASP A 92 25.77 -2.83 -7.41
N ARG A 93 26.51 -2.40 -8.45
CA ARG A 93 27.73 -1.58 -8.36
C ARG A 93 27.72 -0.32 -9.24
N GLU A 94 26.64 -0.09 -9.98
CA GLU A 94 26.54 0.98 -10.99
C GLU A 94 25.27 1.79 -10.74
N ASP A 95 25.27 3.05 -11.17
CA ASP A 95 24.11 3.92 -11.20
C ASP A 95 23.65 4.17 -12.65
N SER A 96 22.45 4.73 -12.80
CA SER A 96 21.98 5.29 -14.06
C SER A 96 21.25 6.60 -13.79
N PRO A 97 21.32 7.58 -14.71
CA PRO A 97 20.61 8.85 -14.56
C PRO A 97 19.09 8.69 -14.38
N PHE A 98 18.50 7.63 -14.95
CA PHE A 98 17.08 7.33 -14.74
C PHE A 98 16.81 6.94 -13.28
N VAL A 99 17.63 6.08 -12.69
CA VAL A 99 17.50 5.71 -11.27
C VAL A 99 17.69 6.93 -10.39
N GLU A 100 18.72 7.75 -10.61
CA GLU A 100 18.91 9.00 -9.85
C GLU A 100 17.67 9.90 -9.90
N LEU A 101 17.05 10.02 -11.08
CA LEU A 101 15.82 10.77 -11.28
C LEU A 101 14.66 10.23 -10.43
N LEU A 102 14.53 8.91 -10.24
CA LEU A 102 13.52 8.32 -9.35
C LEU A 102 13.68 8.76 -7.88
N PHE A 103 14.91 9.08 -7.46
CA PHE A 103 15.24 9.49 -6.09
C PHE A 103 15.56 10.99 -5.96
N THR A 104 15.30 11.78 -6.99
CA THR A 104 15.53 13.23 -6.99
C THR A 104 14.26 13.99 -6.64
N GLN A 105 14.37 14.97 -5.74
CA GLN A 105 13.32 15.95 -5.49
C GLN A 105 13.49 17.13 -6.44
N ALA A 106 12.44 17.43 -7.21
CA ALA A 106 12.45 18.52 -8.17
C ALA A 106 11.06 19.12 -8.33
N GLU A 107 10.98 20.43 -8.62
CA GLU A 107 9.72 21.12 -8.89
C GLU A 107 9.04 20.59 -10.18
N LYS A 108 9.84 20.12 -11.14
CA LYS A 108 9.38 19.63 -12.44
C LYS A 108 9.29 18.10 -12.44
N PRO A 109 8.15 17.49 -12.81
CA PRO A 109 7.97 16.04 -12.79
C PRO A 109 8.95 15.22 -13.65
N TRP A 110 9.56 15.84 -14.67
CA TRP A 110 10.56 15.21 -15.54
C TRP A 110 12.01 15.38 -15.06
N MET A 111 12.22 16.05 -13.92
CA MET A 111 13.55 16.25 -13.30
C MET A 111 13.67 15.54 -11.95
N GLY A 112 12.61 14.88 -11.47
CA GLY A 112 12.62 14.16 -10.20
C GLY A 112 11.28 13.51 -9.89
N ALA A 113 11.31 12.34 -9.26
CA ALA A 113 10.11 11.57 -8.87
C ALA A 113 9.94 11.41 -7.34
N TRP A 114 10.74 12.13 -6.53
CA TRP A 114 10.69 11.99 -5.07
C TRP A 114 9.33 12.34 -4.45
N ASP A 115 8.66 13.39 -4.90
CA ASP A 115 7.41 13.78 -4.24
C ASP A 115 6.23 12.87 -4.65
N CYS A 116 6.15 12.48 -5.93
CA CYS A 116 5.08 11.62 -6.42
C CYS A 116 5.28 10.12 -6.11
N ASN A 117 6.53 9.69 -5.87
CA ASN A 117 6.88 8.31 -5.50
C ASN A 117 6.17 7.21 -6.33
N PRO A 118 6.32 7.22 -7.66
CA PRO A 118 5.50 6.39 -8.53
C PRO A 118 6.04 4.95 -8.65
N THR A 119 7.14 4.59 -8.00
CA THR A 119 7.85 3.34 -8.30
C THR A 119 8.07 2.44 -7.09
N ILE A 120 7.89 1.14 -7.31
CA ILE A 120 8.55 0.09 -6.52
C ILE A 120 9.70 -0.50 -7.33
N ILE A 121 10.70 -1.04 -6.65
CA ILE A 121 11.87 -1.68 -7.27
C ILE A 121 11.82 -3.19 -7.02
N ILE A 122 12.26 -3.98 -7.98
CA ILE A 122 12.35 -5.44 -7.89
C ILE A 122 13.76 -5.85 -8.29
N ARG A 123 14.37 -6.73 -7.50
CA ARG A 123 15.60 -7.43 -7.86
C ARG A 123 15.26 -8.87 -8.24
N SER A 124 15.76 -9.33 -9.39
CA SER A 124 15.45 -10.66 -9.93
C SER A 124 16.54 -11.13 -10.89
N ARG A 125 16.73 -12.45 -11.01
CA ARG A 125 17.53 -13.08 -12.09
C ARG A 125 16.68 -13.44 -13.32
N GLN A 126 15.36 -13.26 -13.24
CA GLN A 126 14.45 -13.63 -14.31
C GLN A 126 14.50 -12.61 -15.43
N THR A 127 14.13 -13.05 -16.63
CA THR A 127 13.97 -12.17 -17.79
C THR A 127 12.80 -11.22 -17.59
N PHE A 128 12.78 -10.11 -18.35
CA PHE A 128 11.68 -9.16 -18.34
C PHE A 128 10.33 -9.84 -18.56
N ASP A 129 10.23 -10.72 -19.56
CA ASP A 129 8.97 -11.36 -19.93
C ASP A 129 8.47 -12.34 -18.87
N SER A 130 9.38 -13.10 -18.25
CA SER A 130 9.05 -14.01 -17.15
C SER A 130 8.58 -13.23 -15.91
N LEU A 131 9.25 -12.13 -15.57
CA LEU A 131 8.84 -11.28 -14.45
C LEU A 131 7.51 -10.58 -14.73
N ALA A 132 7.32 -10.01 -15.93
CA ALA A 132 6.07 -9.38 -16.34
C ALA A 132 4.90 -10.38 -16.27
N TYR A 133 5.08 -11.60 -16.78
CA TYR A 133 4.08 -12.67 -16.68
C TYR A 133 3.71 -12.99 -15.23
N HIS A 134 4.69 -13.02 -14.34
CA HIS A 134 4.44 -13.25 -12.91
C HIS A 134 3.64 -12.12 -12.28
N LEU A 135 4.06 -10.87 -12.47
CA LEU A 135 3.42 -9.69 -11.89
C LEU A 135 1.98 -9.49 -12.38
N ARG A 136 1.71 -9.79 -13.66
CA ARG A 136 0.36 -9.68 -14.27
C ARG A 136 -0.72 -10.47 -13.54
N LYS A 137 -0.36 -11.58 -12.89
CA LYS A 137 -1.30 -12.41 -12.10
C LYS A 137 -1.91 -11.67 -10.93
N PHE A 138 -1.22 -10.67 -10.39
CA PHE A 138 -1.62 -9.95 -9.18
C PHE A 138 -2.38 -8.67 -9.47
N ILE A 139 -2.46 -8.21 -10.73
CA ILE A 139 -3.14 -6.96 -11.06
C ILE A 139 -4.65 -7.07 -10.84
N HIS A 140 -5.25 -8.20 -11.24
CA HIS A 140 -6.69 -8.47 -11.10
C HIS A 140 -6.89 -9.70 -10.25
N LEU A 141 -7.52 -9.51 -9.10
CA LEU A 141 -7.86 -10.57 -8.19
C LEU A 141 -9.33 -10.93 -8.36
N TYR A 142 -9.59 -12.18 -8.76
CA TYR A 142 -10.94 -12.70 -8.88
C TYR A 142 -11.49 -13.10 -7.51
N ARG A 143 -12.73 -12.71 -7.22
CA ARG A 143 -13.48 -13.12 -6.03
C ARG A 143 -14.60 -14.06 -6.44
N ALA A 144 -14.45 -15.34 -6.14
CA ALA A 144 -15.37 -16.39 -6.59
C ALA A 144 -16.78 -16.23 -6.02
N GLU A 145 -16.92 -15.82 -4.76
CA GLU A 145 -18.23 -15.74 -4.06
C GLU A 145 -19.14 -14.66 -4.63
N THR A 146 -18.54 -13.62 -5.23
CA THR A 146 -19.28 -12.48 -5.78
C THR A 146 -19.19 -12.38 -7.29
N GLU A 147 -18.38 -13.24 -7.92
CA GLU A 147 -18.04 -13.20 -9.35
C GLU A 147 -17.51 -11.83 -9.81
N LYS A 148 -16.73 -11.16 -8.95
CA LYS A 148 -16.18 -9.81 -9.20
C LYS A 148 -14.67 -9.82 -9.29
N TRP A 149 -14.15 -8.90 -10.08
CA TRP A 149 -12.72 -8.62 -10.20
C TRP A 149 -12.35 -7.38 -9.40
N TYR A 150 -11.23 -7.44 -8.69
CA TYR A 150 -10.67 -6.34 -7.90
C TYR A 150 -9.28 -6.00 -8.40
N PHE A 151 -8.97 -4.70 -8.46
CA PHE A 151 -7.63 -4.23 -8.80
C PHE A 151 -6.75 -4.24 -7.56
N PHE A 152 -5.66 -5.00 -7.58
CA PHE A 152 -4.66 -4.95 -6.52
C PHE A 152 -3.46 -4.12 -6.98
N ARG A 153 -3.42 -2.88 -6.48
CA ARG A 153 -2.33 -1.92 -6.73
C ARG A 153 -1.09 -2.24 -5.90
N PHE A 154 -0.57 -3.46 -6.01
CA PHE A 154 0.65 -3.88 -5.30
C PHE A 154 1.87 -3.03 -5.66
N TYR A 155 1.82 -2.31 -6.79
CA TYR A 155 2.86 -1.40 -7.25
C TYR A 155 2.79 -0.01 -6.61
N ASP A 156 1.76 0.29 -5.81
CA ASP A 156 1.79 1.44 -4.92
C ASP A 156 2.73 1.11 -3.73
N PRO A 157 3.77 1.93 -3.45
CA PRO A 157 4.71 1.67 -2.36
C PRO A 157 4.04 1.45 -0.99
N ILE A 158 3.00 2.22 -0.66
CA ILE A 158 2.28 2.15 0.62
C ILE A 158 1.54 0.80 0.70
N ILE A 159 0.84 0.43 -0.37
CA ILE A 159 0.10 -0.82 -0.46
C ILE A 159 1.05 -2.02 -0.42
N LEU A 160 2.16 -1.99 -1.16
CA LEU A 160 3.16 -3.07 -1.15
C LEU A 160 3.70 -3.33 0.25
N VAL A 161 4.15 -2.27 0.93
CA VAL A 161 4.74 -2.35 2.27
C VAL A 161 3.71 -2.88 3.27
N ALA A 162 2.47 -2.39 3.19
CA ALA A 162 1.39 -2.85 4.06
C ALA A 162 1.06 -4.33 3.81
N TYR A 163 0.92 -4.73 2.55
CA TYR A 163 0.58 -6.10 2.16
C TYR A 163 1.67 -7.10 2.55
N LEU A 164 2.94 -6.83 2.22
CA LEU A 164 4.06 -7.71 2.56
C LEU A 164 4.15 -7.92 4.08
N ARG A 165 3.98 -6.86 4.88
CA ARG A 165 3.94 -6.97 6.35
C ARG A 165 2.77 -7.79 6.84
N TYR A 166 1.60 -7.67 6.21
CA TYR A 166 0.41 -8.42 6.56
C TYR A 166 0.62 -9.92 6.32
N ILE A 167 1.13 -10.30 5.14
CA ILE A 167 1.38 -11.71 4.79
C ILE A 167 2.72 -12.26 5.33
N ALA A 168 3.43 -11.52 6.18
CA ALA A 168 4.77 -11.89 6.68
C ALA A 168 4.79 -13.22 7.44
N HIS A 169 3.62 -13.70 7.87
CA HIS A 169 3.42 -14.95 8.59
C HIS A 169 2.74 -16.04 7.76
N SER A 170 2.50 -15.80 6.47
CA SER A 170 1.80 -16.72 5.55
C SER A 170 2.74 -17.25 4.48
N PRO A 171 3.39 -18.41 4.71
CA PRO A 171 4.34 -18.99 3.76
C PRO A 171 3.76 -19.18 2.36
N ALA A 172 2.52 -19.65 2.26
CA ALA A 172 1.87 -19.92 0.97
C ALA A 172 1.65 -18.63 0.15
N LYS A 173 1.26 -17.53 0.81
CA LYS A 173 1.13 -16.21 0.17
C LYS A 173 2.47 -15.65 -0.26
N LEU A 174 3.48 -15.73 0.62
CA LEU A 174 4.83 -15.29 0.31
C LEU A 174 5.43 -16.08 -0.85
N ALA A 175 5.30 -17.41 -0.84
CA ALA A 175 5.69 -18.27 -1.95
C ALA A 175 4.98 -17.89 -3.25
N SER A 176 3.67 -17.63 -3.19
CA SER A 176 2.90 -17.18 -4.36
C SER A 176 3.39 -15.83 -4.87
N PHE A 177 3.53 -14.83 -3.99
CA PHE A 177 3.85 -13.46 -4.36
C PHE A 177 5.30 -13.27 -4.85
N PHE A 178 6.28 -13.91 -4.23
CA PHE A 178 7.68 -13.92 -4.70
C PHE A 178 7.91 -14.92 -5.84
N GLY A 179 6.92 -15.78 -6.14
CA GLY A 179 7.00 -16.76 -7.22
C GLY A 179 7.98 -17.90 -6.93
N VAL A 180 7.99 -18.41 -5.70
CA VAL A 180 8.82 -19.53 -5.28
C VAL A 180 8.35 -20.82 -5.96
N ARG A 181 9.28 -21.49 -6.66
CA ARG A 181 9.09 -22.80 -7.29
C ARG A 181 10.33 -23.64 -7.09
N GLU A 182 10.17 -24.85 -6.57
CA GLU A 182 11.29 -25.79 -6.38
C GLU A 182 12.46 -25.22 -5.55
N GLY A 183 12.19 -24.25 -4.67
CA GLY A 183 13.19 -23.59 -3.83
C GLY A 183 13.76 -22.28 -4.40
N ASP A 184 13.54 -21.99 -5.69
CA ASP A 184 14.00 -20.76 -6.33
C ASP A 184 12.85 -19.74 -6.46
N ALA A 185 13.14 -18.48 -6.11
CA ALA A 185 12.18 -17.38 -6.24
C ALA A 185 12.34 -16.65 -7.58
N ILE A 186 11.21 -16.30 -8.22
CA ILE A 186 11.20 -15.36 -9.36
C ILE A 186 11.70 -13.99 -8.90
N ILE A 187 11.26 -13.54 -7.73
CA ILE A 187 11.66 -12.26 -7.13
C ILE A 187 12.56 -12.54 -5.93
N ASP A 188 13.74 -11.94 -5.90
CA ASP A 188 14.65 -12.02 -4.76
C ASP A 188 14.30 -10.98 -3.71
N SER A 189 14.04 -9.76 -4.17
CA SER A 189 13.64 -8.68 -3.27
C SER A 189 12.74 -7.63 -3.91
N PHE A 190 11.89 -7.05 -3.06
CA PHE A 190 11.10 -5.86 -3.34
C PHE A 190 11.67 -4.66 -2.58
N GLY A 191 11.80 -3.53 -3.26
CA GLY A 191 12.17 -2.23 -2.70
C GLY A 191 11.02 -1.22 -2.83
N ALA A 192 10.73 -0.46 -1.79
CA ALA A 192 9.70 0.58 -1.82
C ALA A 192 10.04 1.72 -0.85
N ARG A 193 9.85 2.97 -1.28
CA ARG A 193 10.06 4.13 -0.39
C ARG A 193 8.77 4.56 0.29
N ILE A 194 8.83 4.85 1.58
CA ILE A 194 7.74 5.47 2.38
C ILE A 194 8.31 6.69 3.09
N GLY A 195 7.88 7.89 2.68
CA GLY A 195 8.51 9.14 3.12
C GLY A 195 9.99 9.15 2.77
N ASN A 196 10.85 9.29 3.77
CA ASN A 196 12.32 9.30 3.61
C ASN A 196 12.97 7.95 3.90
N ARG A 197 12.20 6.86 4.05
CA ARG A 197 12.72 5.53 4.34
C ARG A 197 12.55 4.60 3.15
N PHE A 198 13.62 3.92 2.78
CA PHE A 198 13.58 2.85 1.79
C PHE A 198 13.40 1.50 2.49
N HIS A 199 12.38 0.74 2.07
CA HIS A 199 12.02 -0.57 2.60
C HIS A 199 12.44 -1.65 1.62
N LEU A 200 13.28 -2.58 2.04
CA LEU A 200 13.71 -3.75 1.26
C LEU A 200 13.18 -5.05 1.89
N PHE A 201 12.43 -5.83 1.13
CA PHE A 201 11.88 -7.11 1.55
C PHE A 201 12.48 -8.25 0.74
N SER A 202 13.11 -9.18 1.44
CA SER A 202 13.56 -10.48 0.91
C SER A 202 12.93 -11.59 1.74
N LEU A 203 12.81 -12.78 1.14
CA LEU A 203 12.35 -13.96 1.86
C LEU A 203 13.47 -14.55 2.72
N LYS A 204 13.13 -14.93 3.95
CA LYS A 204 13.85 -15.97 4.68
C LYS A 204 13.41 -17.34 4.17
N ASP A 205 14.13 -18.39 4.58
CA ASP A 205 13.74 -19.77 4.30
C ASP A 205 12.28 -20.01 4.71
N LEU A 206 11.48 -20.43 3.73
CA LEU A 206 10.11 -20.89 3.96
C LEU A 206 10.15 -22.33 4.52
N PRO A 207 9.10 -22.77 5.24
CA PRO A 207 9.00 -24.15 5.67
C PRO A 207 9.18 -25.13 4.49
N PRO A 208 9.85 -26.28 4.70
CA PRO A 208 9.91 -27.34 3.71
C PRO A 208 8.49 -27.68 3.22
N ASP A 209 8.36 -27.97 1.93
CA ASP A 209 7.09 -28.31 1.25
C ASP A 209 6.05 -27.18 1.12
N THR A 210 6.41 -25.93 1.44
CA THR A 210 5.52 -24.77 1.22
C THR A 210 5.05 -24.72 -0.23
N GLN A 211 3.73 -24.81 -0.43
CA GLN A 211 3.09 -24.64 -1.74
C GLN A 211 2.58 -23.20 -1.90
N PRO A 212 2.78 -22.57 -3.07
CA PRO A 212 2.23 -21.25 -3.33
C PRO A 212 0.70 -21.32 -3.35
N SER A 213 0.05 -20.37 -2.67
CA SER A 213 -1.41 -20.24 -2.73
C SER A 213 -1.86 -19.81 -4.13
N ALA A 214 -3.12 -20.10 -4.45
CA ALA A 214 -3.76 -19.51 -5.62
C ALA A 214 -3.76 -17.97 -5.51
N VAL A 215 -3.67 -17.31 -6.66
CA VAL A 215 -3.76 -15.85 -6.74
C VAL A 215 -5.23 -15.47 -6.96
N GLY A 216 -5.80 -14.71 -6.04
CA GLY A 216 -7.20 -14.32 -6.06
C GLY A 216 -7.56 -13.45 -4.86
N PHE A 217 -8.80 -12.97 -4.83
CA PHE A 217 -9.35 -12.23 -3.71
C PHE A 217 -9.96 -13.24 -2.75
N ASP A 218 -9.13 -13.78 -1.86
CA ASP A 218 -9.54 -14.74 -0.84
C ASP A 218 -9.75 -14.08 0.53
N GLU A 219 -10.13 -14.87 1.53
CA GLU A 219 -10.42 -14.40 2.89
C GLU A 219 -9.23 -13.66 3.53
N GLU A 220 -8.00 -14.12 3.26
CA GLU A 220 -6.80 -13.47 3.79
C GLU A 220 -6.56 -12.10 3.14
N PHE A 221 -6.76 -11.99 1.82
CA PHE A 221 -6.69 -10.69 1.14
C PHE A 221 -7.82 -9.76 1.58
N GLN A 222 -9.03 -10.29 1.80
CA GLN A 222 -10.12 -9.51 2.39
C GLN A 222 -9.73 -8.97 3.78
N GLY A 223 -9.17 -9.84 4.64
CA GLY A 223 -8.69 -9.42 5.96
C GLY A 223 -7.62 -8.34 5.89
N PHE A 224 -6.73 -8.39 4.88
CA PHE A 224 -5.76 -7.33 4.62
C PHE A 224 -6.45 -6.00 4.31
N VAL A 225 -7.43 -5.99 3.41
CA VAL A 225 -8.16 -4.77 3.03
C VAL A 225 -8.88 -4.19 4.25
N GLU A 226 -9.58 -5.03 5.02
CA GLU A 226 -10.31 -4.58 6.21
C GLU A 226 -9.38 -4.01 7.29
N ASP A 227 -8.24 -4.63 7.54
CA ASP A 227 -7.25 -4.13 8.50
C ASP A 227 -6.57 -2.84 8.01
N TYR A 228 -6.28 -2.76 6.72
CA TYR A 228 -5.72 -1.56 6.09
C TYR A 228 -6.69 -0.38 6.20
N ASP A 229 -7.96 -0.57 5.83
CA ASP A 229 -8.99 0.47 5.87
C ASP A 229 -9.24 0.96 7.30
N LYS A 230 -9.28 0.05 8.29
CA LYS A 230 -9.39 0.42 9.71
C LYS A 230 -8.23 1.30 10.17
N ARG A 231 -6.99 0.97 9.78
CA ARG A 231 -5.82 1.77 10.11
C ARG A 231 -5.86 3.15 9.44
N GLN A 232 -6.26 3.22 8.17
CA GLN A 232 -6.43 4.49 7.46
C GLN A 232 -7.49 5.37 8.13
N LEU A 233 -8.63 4.78 8.53
CA LEU A 233 -9.68 5.50 9.24
C LEU A 233 -9.21 6.00 10.60
N LEU A 234 -8.49 5.18 11.37
CA LEU A 234 -7.93 5.60 12.65
C LEU A 234 -6.94 6.77 12.49
N GLU A 235 -6.05 6.70 11.50
CA GLU A 235 -5.12 7.81 11.22
C GLU A 235 -5.87 9.10 10.84
N LYS A 236 -6.89 9.00 9.98
CA LYS A 236 -7.76 10.11 9.58
C LYS A 236 -8.51 10.72 10.77
N LEU A 237 -8.99 9.88 11.68
CA LEU A 237 -9.61 10.33 12.94
C LEU A 237 -8.61 11.11 13.80
N GLN A 238 -7.39 10.61 13.94
CA GLN A 238 -6.35 11.21 14.79
C GLN A 238 -5.77 12.51 14.22
N LYS A 239 -5.59 12.60 12.90
CA LYS A 239 -4.85 13.71 12.26
C LYS A 239 -5.76 14.78 11.67
N ASP A 240 -6.98 14.41 11.27
CA ASP A 240 -7.84 15.31 10.48
C ASP A 240 -9.16 15.55 11.20
N ILE A 241 -9.96 14.51 11.43
CA ILE A 241 -11.37 14.66 11.84
C ILE A 241 -11.50 15.18 13.27
N ILE A 242 -10.91 14.47 14.25
CA ILE A 242 -11.06 14.85 15.67
C ILE A 242 -10.23 16.10 15.96
N LEU A 243 -9.07 16.24 15.33
CA LEU A 243 -8.25 17.44 15.48
C LEU A 243 -8.98 18.71 14.99
N ALA A 244 -9.74 18.62 13.90
CA ALA A 244 -10.49 19.76 13.38
C ALA A 244 -11.73 20.13 14.21
N GLU A 245 -12.48 19.14 14.70
CA GLU A 245 -13.77 19.40 15.38
C GLU A 245 -13.64 19.56 16.90
N PHE A 246 -12.61 18.95 17.52
CA PHE A 246 -12.42 18.93 18.97
C PHE A 246 -11.10 19.58 19.40
N ALA A 247 -10.58 20.54 18.61
CA ALA A 247 -9.28 21.19 18.84
C ALA A 247 -9.10 21.81 20.23
N GLU A 248 -10.19 22.30 20.84
CA GLU A 248 -10.19 22.92 22.17
C GLU A 248 -10.23 21.89 23.31
N GLN A 249 -10.54 20.63 23.00
CA GLN A 249 -10.57 19.54 23.97
C GLN A 249 -9.20 18.85 23.99
N ASN A 250 -8.69 18.57 25.19
CA ASN A 250 -7.41 17.86 25.37
C ASN A 250 -7.55 16.35 25.10
N ILE A 251 -8.02 15.97 23.90
CA ILE A 251 -8.18 14.59 23.47
C ILE A 251 -6.90 14.12 22.78
N THR A 252 -6.27 13.08 23.31
CA THR A 252 -5.00 12.59 22.79
C THR A 252 -5.18 11.49 21.74
N ALA A 253 -4.17 11.24 20.90
CA ALA A 253 -4.23 10.13 19.92
C ALA A 253 -4.51 8.74 20.57
N PRO A 254 -3.94 8.40 21.74
CA PRO A 254 -4.32 7.19 22.49
C PRO A 254 -5.79 7.15 22.93
N ASP A 255 -6.39 8.31 23.26
CA ASP A 255 -7.82 8.37 23.60
C ASP A 255 -8.68 8.05 22.37
N ILE A 256 -8.34 8.63 21.21
CA ILE A 256 -9.02 8.38 19.93
C ILE A 256 -8.92 6.91 19.55
N GLU A 257 -7.73 6.30 19.70
CA GLU A 257 -7.53 4.87 19.44
C GLU A 257 -8.39 4.00 20.36
N LYS A 258 -8.44 4.32 21.66
CA LYS A 258 -9.33 3.63 22.61
C LYS A 258 -10.80 3.78 22.20
N TYR A 259 -11.24 4.97 21.78
CA TYR A 259 -12.62 5.21 21.37
C TYR A 259 -12.94 4.44 20.09
N PHE A 260 -12.04 4.43 19.13
CA PHE A 260 -12.16 3.66 17.89
C PHE A 260 -12.33 2.16 18.18
N HIS A 261 -11.48 1.57 19.02
CA HIS A 261 -11.61 0.15 19.39
C HIS A 261 -12.90 -0.15 20.16
N ASN A 262 -13.32 0.74 21.05
CA ASN A 262 -14.61 0.63 21.73
C ASN A 262 -15.78 0.63 20.73
N THR A 263 -15.74 1.51 19.73
CA THR A 263 -16.74 1.59 18.65
C THR A 263 -16.80 0.28 17.86
N LEU A 264 -15.65 -0.28 17.48
CA LEU A 264 -15.60 -1.57 16.79
C LEU A 264 -16.14 -2.72 17.66
N ALA A 265 -15.84 -2.71 18.97
CA ALA A 265 -16.34 -3.70 19.92
C ALA A 265 -17.86 -3.62 20.14
N LEU A 266 -18.48 -2.47 19.86
CA LEU A 266 -19.93 -2.29 19.83
C LEU A 266 -20.58 -2.82 18.54
N GLY A 267 -19.79 -3.24 17.55
CA GLY A 267 -20.28 -3.85 16.32
C GLY A 267 -20.49 -2.89 15.16
N PHE A 268 -20.10 -1.62 15.28
CA PHE A 268 -20.12 -0.65 14.17
C PHE A 268 -19.05 -1.03 13.13
N LYS A 269 -19.43 -0.99 11.84
CA LYS A 269 -18.63 -1.40 10.68
C LYS A 269 -18.55 -0.33 9.60
N LEU A 270 -19.58 0.51 9.45
CA LEU A 270 -19.63 1.56 8.44
C LEU A 270 -18.73 2.73 8.85
N GLU A 271 -17.90 3.23 7.93
CA GLU A 271 -16.98 4.35 8.18
C GLU A 271 -17.71 5.55 8.80
N GLY A 272 -18.84 5.95 8.24
CA GLY A 272 -19.64 7.08 8.74
C GLY A 272 -20.13 6.87 10.17
N SER A 273 -20.68 5.69 10.47
CA SER A 273 -21.14 5.35 11.82
C SER A 273 -19.97 5.29 12.81
N ILE A 274 -18.84 4.70 12.42
CA ILE A 274 -17.64 4.64 13.26
C ILE A 274 -17.17 6.06 13.61
N ILE A 275 -17.09 6.96 12.62
CA ILE A 275 -16.74 8.36 12.84
C ILE A 275 -17.70 9.00 13.84
N ASN A 276 -19.01 8.89 13.63
CA ASN A 276 -20.01 9.49 14.50
C ASN A 276 -19.90 8.99 15.94
N ILE A 277 -19.71 7.69 16.15
CA ILE A 277 -19.59 7.13 17.51
C ILE A 277 -18.26 7.52 18.17
N VAL A 278 -17.16 7.63 17.43
CA VAL A 278 -15.90 8.16 17.98
C VAL A 278 -16.09 9.61 18.44
N LYS A 279 -16.76 10.46 17.65
CA LYS A 279 -17.12 11.82 18.07
C LYS A 279 -18.02 11.85 19.30
N VAL A 280 -18.97 10.92 19.40
CA VAL A 280 -19.79 10.75 20.60
C VAL A 280 -18.90 10.45 21.82
N PHE A 281 -17.92 9.54 21.69
CA PHE A 281 -16.99 9.28 22.78
C PHE A 281 -16.16 10.51 23.15
N CYS A 282 -15.80 11.37 22.20
CA CYS A 282 -15.17 12.66 22.49
C CYS A 282 -16.05 13.52 23.40
N TYR A 283 -17.33 13.75 23.05
CA TYR A 283 -18.27 14.49 23.90
C TYR A 283 -18.50 13.86 25.27
N LEU A 284 -18.48 12.53 25.35
CA LEU A 284 -18.71 11.78 26.59
C LEU A 284 -17.43 11.50 27.38
N ALA A 285 -16.27 12.01 26.97
CA ALA A 285 -14.96 11.69 27.55
C ALA A 285 -14.72 10.17 27.72
N GLY A 286 -15.20 9.38 26.75
CA GLY A 286 -15.06 7.92 26.74
C GLY A 286 -16.06 7.15 27.61
N ASP A 287 -17.11 7.78 28.15
CA ASP A 287 -18.10 7.11 29.00
C ASP A 287 -19.04 6.18 28.21
N MET A 288 -18.64 4.90 28.16
CA MET A 288 -19.40 3.81 27.55
C MET A 288 -20.77 3.58 28.18
N THR A 289 -20.92 3.79 29.50
CA THR A 289 -22.19 3.58 30.19
C THR A 289 -23.19 4.64 29.74
N ARG A 290 -22.74 5.89 29.65
CA ARG A 290 -23.57 7.00 29.19
C ARG A 290 -23.96 6.86 27.72
N LEU A 291 -23.06 6.39 26.86
CA LEU A 291 -23.40 6.04 25.47
C LEU A 291 -24.54 5.01 25.42
N LYS A 292 -24.41 3.90 26.15
CA LYS A 292 -25.42 2.83 26.17
C LYS A 292 -26.78 3.31 26.68
N LEU A 293 -26.80 4.25 27.63
CA LEU A 293 -28.05 4.87 28.10
C LEU A 293 -28.73 5.70 27.00
N TYR A 294 -27.96 6.47 26.23
CA TYR A 294 -28.51 7.21 25.08
C TYR A 294 -29.00 6.27 23.97
N TRP A 295 -28.25 5.21 23.70
CA TRP A 295 -28.66 4.16 22.76
C TRP A 295 -29.99 3.55 23.18
N GLN A 296 -30.12 3.05 24.41
CA GLN A 296 -31.37 2.48 24.91
C GLN A 296 -32.55 3.46 24.88
N ALA A 297 -32.28 4.76 25.04
CA ALA A 297 -33.31 5.78 24.93
C ALA A 297 -33.79 5.96 23.48
N LEU A 298 -32.91 5.84 22.48
CA LEU A 298 -33.28 5.87 21.07
C LEU A 298 -34.05 4.61 20.67
N GLU A 299 -33.64 3.43 21.12
CA GLU A 299 -34.38 2.18 20.89
C GLU A 299 -35.82 2.26 21.43
N LYS A 300 -36.01 2.89 22.60
CA LYS A 300 -37.36 3.14 23.16
C LYS A 300 -38.18 4.15 22.35
N GLU A 301 -37.53 5.10 21.68
CA GLU A 301 -38.17 6.20 20.98
C GLU A 301 -38.53 5.82 19.54
N TYR A 302 -37.65 5.09 18.86
CA TYR A 302 -37.76 4.77 17.43
C TYR A 302 -37.97 3.29 17.14
N GLY A 303 -37.73 2.39 18.10
CA GLY A 303 -37.72 0.94 17.90
C GLY A 303 -36.30 0.36 17.71
N ASP A 304 -36.23 -0.97 17.67
CA ASP A 304 -34.96 -1.73 17.54
C ASP A 304 -34.56 -1.95 16.06
N ASP A 305 -35.22 -1.28 15.12
CA ASP A 305 -35.06 -1.46 13.66
C ASP A 305 -34.18 -0.40 13.00
N LEU A 306 -33.56 0.49 13.78
CA LEU A 306 -32.60 1.47 13.29
C LEU A 306 -31.41 0.78 12.60
N SER A 307 -31.10 1.22 11.38
CA SER A 307 -29.86 0.81 10.72
C SER A 307 -28.64 1.37 11.48
N GLU A 308 -27.48 0.75 11.27
CA GLU A 308 -26.22 1.20 11.87
C GLU A 308 -25.90 2.68 11.54
N ALA A 309 -26.24 3.12 10.33
CA ALA A 309 -26.06 4.51 9.88
C ALA A 309 -26.97 5.47 10.67
N GLU A 310 -28.26 5.16 10.74
CA GLU A 310 -29.26 5.97 11.45
C GLU A 310 -28.94 6.06 12.94
N LEU A 311 -28.60 4.93 13.57
CA LEU A 311 -28.24 4.90 14.98
C LEU A 311 -26.99 5.76 15.26
N GLY A 312 -25.96 5.64 14.43
CA GLY A 312 -24.73 6.43 14.57
C GLY A 312 -24.99 7.94 14.48
N GLU A 313 -25.78 8.36 13.50
CA GLU A 313 -26.15 9.76 13.29
C GLU A 313 -27.04 10.31 14.41
N LEU A 314 -28.09 9.59 14.81
CA LEU A 314 -28.98 9.99 15.90
C LEU A 314 -28.24 10.12 17.24
N LEU A 315 -27.32 9.20 17.55
CA LEU A 315 -26.50 9.27 18.76
C LEU A 315 -25.61 10.52 18.77
N TYR A 316 -24.96 10.82 17.64
CA TYR A 316 -24.11 11.99 17.50
C TYR A 316 -24.91 13.29 17.67
N GLU A 317 -25.99 13.46 16.91
CA GLU A 317 -26.81 14.69 16.95
C GLU A 317 -27.42 14.94 18.34
N LYS A 318 -27.95 13.90 18.99
CA LYS A 318 -28.59 14.01 20.32
C LYS A 318 -27.59 14.39 21.41
N ILE A 319 -26.35 13.90 21.34
CA ILE A 319 -25.31 14.17 22.34
C ILE A 319 -24.63 15.51 22.07
N LYS A 320 -24.34 15.83 20.81
CA LYS A 320 -23.80 17.12 20.40
C LYS A 320 -24.70 18.27 20.84
N THR A 321 -25.98 18.22 20.47
CA THR A 321 -26.97 19.26 20.82
C THR A 321 -27.06 19.50 22.33
N ARG A 322 -26.90 18.45 23.16
CA ARG A 322 -26.95 18.57 24.62
C ARG A 322 -25.67 19.10 25.25
N THR A 323 -24.55 18.99 24.56
CA THR A 323 -23.23 19.39 25.09
C THR A 323 -22.89 20.82 24.65
N GLU A 324 -23.43 21.27 23.52
CA GLU A 324 -23.28 22.63 22.98
C GLU A 324 -24.38 23.61 23.41
N ALA A 325 -25.46 23.14 24.06
CA ALA A 325 -26.55 23.97 24.60
C ALA A 325 -26.28 24.46 26.03
#